data_AF-A0A3P1ZYP0-F1
#
_entry.id   AF-A0A3P1ZYP0-F1
#
_cell.length_a   1.000
_cell.length_b   1.000
_cell.length_c   1.000
_cell.angle_alpha   90.00
_cell.angle_beta   90.00
_cell.angle_gamma   90.00
#
_symmetry.space_group_name_H-M   'P 1'
#
loop_
_entity.id
_entity.type
_entity.pdbx_description
1 polymer ?
#
loop_
_entity_poly.entity_id
_entity_poly.type
_entity_poly.pdbx_seq_one_letter_code
_entity_poly.pdbx_strand_id
1 'polypeptide(L)'
;MQRFLGLMLCVLGIAVLAGCAKPAYKNWAAMDGSRNDGTVKLAFTWDPQREKPESSTYQADDLAAQRCAAWGYAGAQPFGGSNQQCVQWSGNLCVRMQVERVYQCIGSKPRPAYKQAPRPDTPYSRTEG
;
A
#
# COMPACT_ATOMS: atom_id res chain seq x y z
N MET A 1 27.77 -47.36 -22.78
CA MET A 1 27.30 -46.94 -21.44
C MET A 1 27.87 -45.57 -21.02
N GLN A 2 29.14 -45.26 -21.30
CA GLN A 2 29.80 -43.97 -20.98
C GLN A 2 29.04 -42.71 -21.45
N ARG A 3 28.44 -42.76 -22.65
CA ARG A 3 27.71 -41.62 -23.26
C ARG A 3 26.38 -41.29 -22.56
N PHE A 4 25.71 -42.31 -22.01
CA PHE A 4 24.47 -42.14 -21.25
C PHE A 4 24.74 -41.69 -19.81
N LEU A 5 25.87 -42.13 -19.22
CA LEU A 5 26.29 -41.71 -17.88
C LEU A 5 26.62 -40.21 -17.81
N GLY A 6 27.29 -39.66 -18.83
CA GLY A 6 27.59 -38.23 -18.91
C GLY A 6 26.34 -37.35 -19.07
N LEU A 7 25.37 -37.82 -19.85
CA LEU A 7 24.11 -37.10 -20.08
C LEU A 7 23.25 -37.09 -18.80
N MET A 8 23.25 -38.20 -18.04
CA MET A 8 22.55 -38.27 -16.75
C MET A 8 23.20 -37.39 -15.67
N LEU A 9 24.53 -37.27 -15.65
CA LEU A 9 25.25 -36.40 -14.72
C LEU A 9 24.98 -34.90 -15.01
N CYS A 10 24.90 -34.51 -16.30
CA CYS A 10 24.52 -33.15 -16.70
C CYS A 10 23.08 -32.81 -16.32
N VAL A 11 22.13 -33.74 -16.49
CA VAL A 11 20.72 -33.54 -16.11
C VAL A 11 20.57 -33.41 -14.59
N LEU A 12 21.33 -34.19 -13.81
CA LEU A 12 21.31 -34.09 -12.34
C LEU A 12 21.94 -32.77 -11.82
N GLY A 13 22.95 -32.24 -12.51
CA GLY A 13 23.60 -30.97 -12.16
C GLY A 13 22.73 -29.73 -12.39
N ILE A 14 21.82 -29.75 -13.38
CA ILE A 14 20.94 -28.61 -13.69
C ILE A 14 19.80 -28.47 -12.68
N ALA A 15 19.36 -29.57 -12.04
CA ALA A 15 18.24 -29.56 -11.09
C ALA A 15 18.52 -28.81 -9.77
N VAL A 16 19.80 -28.59 -9.42
CA VAL A 16 20.20 -27.99 -8.13
C VAL A 16 20.24 -26.45 -8.19
N LEU A 17 20.15 -25.85 -9.38
CA LEU A 17 20.21 -24.39 -9.57
C LEU A 17 18.84 -23.69 -9.50
N ALA A 18 17.76 -24.40 -9.17
CA ALA A 18 16.48 -23.78 -8.89
C ALA A 18 16.52 -23.04 -7.54
N GLY A 19 17.05 -21.81 -7.56
CA GLY A 19 16.91 -20.85 -6.45
C GLY A 19 15.45 -20.43 -6.30
N CYS A 20 14.64 -21.27 -5.66
CA CYS A 20 13.23 -20.98 -5.44
C CYS A 20 13.09 -19.89 -4.37
N ALA A 21 12.75 -18.67 -4.78
CA ALA A 21 12.27 -17.64 -3.86
C ALA A 21 11.09 -18.21 -3.06
N LYS A 22 11.17 -18.15 -1.74
CA LYS A 22 10.16 -18.76 -0.86
C LYS A 22 8.94 -17.85 -0.77
N PRO A 23 7.71 -18.39 -0.84
CA PRO A 23 6.52 -17.59 -0.56
C PRO A 23 6.62 -17.04 0.87
N ALA A 24 6.39 -15.74 1.02
CA ALA A 24 6.45 -15.07 2.32
C ALA A 24 5.24 -14.16 2.47
N TYR A 25 4.37 -14.47 3.43
CA TYR A 25 3.20 -13.66 3.70
C TYR A 25 3.58 -12.34 4.39
N LYS A 26 3.11 -11.21 3.87
CA LYS A 26 3.39 -9.85 4.36
C LYS A 26 2.10 -9.16 4.76
N ASN A 27 2.11 -8.58 5.96
CA ASN A 27 1.03 -7.77 6.46
C ASN A 27 1.18 -6.33 5.97
N TRP A 28 0.08 -5.73 5.53
CA TRP A 28 0.04 -4.31 5.23
C TRP A 28 0.15 -3.47 6.51
N ALA A 29 0.87 -2.37 6.44
CA ALA A 29 0.97 -1.37 7.50
C ALA A 29 0.65 0.02 6.95
N ALA A 30 -0.02 0.84 7.75
CA ALA A 30 -0.27 2.24 7.41
C ALA A 30 1.02 3.04 7.60
N MET A 31 1.57 3.56 6.50
CA MET A 31 2.83 4.32 6.51
C MET A 31 2.59 5.83 6.53
N ASP A 32 1.55 6.28 5.84
CA ASP A 32 1.28 7.70 5.64
C ASP A 32 -0.21 7.91 5.31
N GLY A 33 -0.66 9.16 5.32
CA GLY A 33 -2.02 9.53 4.95
C GLY A 33 -2.30 11.00 5.20
N SER A 34 -3.14 11.58 4.35
CA SER A 34 -3.60 12.95 4.50
C SER A 34 -5.07 12.96 4.90
N ARG A 35 -5.34 13.39 6.13
CA ARG A 35 -6.73 13.62 6.56
C ARG A 35 -7.41 14.65 5.68
N ASN A 36 -6.70 15.69 5.24
CA ASN A 36 -7.30 16.80 4.48
C ASN A 36 -7.68 16.34 3.06
N ASP A 37 -6.82 15.55 2.43
CA ASP A 37 -7.08 14.99 1.10
C ASP A 37 -7.93 13.70 1.15
N GLY A 38 -8.11 13.14 2.35
CA GLY A 38 -8.86 11.92 2.58
C GLY A 38 -8.15 10.69 2.02
N THR A 39 -6.82 10.61 2.12
CA THR A 39 -6.04 9.50 1.58
C THR A 39 -5.27 8.76 2.66
N VAL A 40 -5.12 7.45 2.49
CA VAL A 40 -4.32 6.56 3.36
C VAL A 40 -3.38 5.75 2.48
N LYS A 41 -2.10 5.67 2.87
CA LYS A 41 -1.08 4.88 2.17
C LYS A 41 -0.69 3.68 3.03
N LEU A 42 -0.90 2.50 2.49
CA LEU A 42 -0.50 1.25 3.10
C LEU A 42 0.73 0.70 2.37
N ALA A 43 1.67 0.11 3.09
CA ALA A 43 2.81 -0.53 2.49
C ALA A 43 3.29 -1.75 3.28
N PHE A 44 4.08 -2.58 2.61
CA PHE A 44 4.92 -3.59 3.24
C PHE A 44 6.24 -3.72 2.48
N THR A 45 7.22 -4.35 3.10
CA THR A 45 8.55 -4.59 2.51
C THR A 45 8.92 -6.07 2.50
N TRP A 46 9.76 -6.46 1.55
CA TRP A 46 10.33 -7.80 1.47
C TRP A 46 11.75 -7.77 0.91
N ASP A 47 12.48 -8.88 1.10
CA ASP A 47 13.77 -9.11 0.46
C ASP A 47 13.55 -9.76 -0.92
N PRO A 48 13.76 -9.03 -2.03
CA PRO A 48 13.47 -9.54 -3.37
C PRO A 48 14.42 -10.66 -3.81
N GLN A 49 15.54 -10.88 -3.12
CA GLN A 49 16.49 -11.95 -3.45
C GLN A 49 16.07 -13.29 -2.85
N ARG A 50 15.21 -13.29 -1.83
CA ARG A 50 14.86 -14.50 -1.05
C ARG A 50 13.37 -14.79 -0.99
N GLU A 51 12.54 -13.76 -1.13
CA GLU A 51 11.11 -13.84 -0.86
C GLU A 51 10.28 -13.54 -2.10
N LYS A 52 9.23 -14.33 -2.30
CA LYS A 52 8.09 -14.01 -3.17
C LYS A 52 6.94 -13.54 -2.27
N PRO A 53 6.62 -12.23 -2.22
CA PRO A 53 5.65 -11.74 -1.28
C PRO A 53 4.23 -12.19 -1.64
N GLU A 54 3.48 -12.61 -0.64
CA GLU A 54 2.03 -12.82 -0.70
C GLU A 54 1.35 -11.90 0.31
N SER A 55 0.20 -11.35 -0.02
CA SER A 55 -0.52 -10.43 0.87
C SER A 55 -2.02 -10.53 0.66
N SER A 56 -2.80 -10.26 1.72
CA SER A 56 -4.26 -10.20 1.63
C SER A 56 -4.73 -8.80 1.22
N THR A 57 -5.51 -8.74 0.14
CA THR A 57 -6.22 -7.51 -0.24
C THR A 57 -7.28 -7.14 0.79
N TYR A 58 -7.98 -8.12 1.34
CA TYR A 58 -8.98 -7.91 2.39
C TYR A 58 -8.38 -7.23 3.62
N GLN A 59 -7.19 -7.66 4.06
CA GLN A 59 -6.49 -7.01 5.18
C GLN A 59 -6.18 -5.55 4.86
N ALA A 60 -5.73 -5.25 3.64
CA ALA A 60 -5.42 -3.88 3.23
C ALA A 60 -6.68 -3.01 3.23
N ASP A 61 -7.77 -3.51 2.66
CA ASP A 61 -9.05 -2.80 2.54
C ASP A 61 -9.65 -2.51 3.94
N ASP A 62 -9.62 -3.51 4.83
CA ASP A 62 -10.08 -3.38 6.21
C ASP A 62 -9.21 -2.38 7.01
N LEU A 63 -7.88 -2.49 6.90
CA LEU A 63 -6.96 -1.56 7.55
C LEU A 63 -7.17 -0.13 7.06
N ALA A 64 -7.35 0.08 5.76
CA ALA A 64 -7.62 1.40 5.19
C ALA A 64 -8.96 1.96 5.69
N ALA A 65 -10.01 1.13 5.71
CA ALA A 65 -11.33 1.51 6.22
C ALA A 65 -11.26 1.93 7.70
N GLN A 66 -10.53 1.18 8.54
CA GLN A 66 -10.31 1.54 9.94
C GLN A 66 -9.61 2.90 10.10
N ARG A 67 -8.60 3.19 9.27
CA ARG A 67 -7.89 4.49 9.29
C ARG A 67 -8.80 5.63 8.86
N CYS A 68 -9.60 5.43 7.82
CA CYS A 68 -10.58 6.41 7.36
C CYS A 68 -11.70 6.64 8.38
N ALA A 69 -12.18 5.59 9.05
CA ALA A 69 -13.18 5.66 10.11
C ALA A 69 -12.69 6.50 11.31
N ALA A 70 -11.40 6.42 11.66
CA ALA A 70 -10.81 7.28 12.69
C ALA A 70 -10.85 8.78 12.34
N TRP A 71 -11.12 9.14 11.08
CA TRP A 71 -11.33 10.52 10.62
C TRP A 71 -12.80 10.84 10.33
N GLY A 72 -13.71 9.92 10.64
CA GLY A 72 -15.15 10.07 10.45
C GLY A 72 -15.66 9.69 9.07
N TYR A 73 -14.86 9.08 8.21
CA TYR A 73 -15.36 8.54 6.93
C TYR A 73 -16.08 7.20 7.14
N ALA A 74 -16.95 6.83 6.21
CA ALA A 74 -17.70 5.57 6.29
C ALA A 74 -16.89 4.36 5.81
N GLY A 75 -15.86 4.58 4.99
CA GLY A 75 -15.00 3.52 4.50
C GLY A 75 -13.83 4.04 3.69
N ALA A 76 -13.17 3.12 2.98
CA ALA A 76 -12.06 3.40 2.09
C ALA A 76 -12.20 2.59 0.79
N GLN A 77 -11.70 3.14 -0.31
CA GLN A 77 -11.60 2.45 -1.59
C GLN A 77 -10.17 2.58 -2.13
N PRO A 78 -9.64 1.55 -2.82
CA PRO A 78 -8.35 1.65 -3.46
C PRO A 78 -8.35 2.79 -4.47
N PHE A 79 -7.32 3.62 -4.43
CA PHE A 79 -7.18 4.82 -5.26
C PHE A 79 -5.79 4.85 -5.88
N GLY A 80 -5.73 5.03 -7.19
CA GLY A 80 -4.47 4.88 -7.93
C GLY A 80 -4.01 3.42 -8.03
N GLY A 81 -2.87 3.22 -8.68
CA GLY A 81 -2.22 1.91 -8.76
C GLY A 81 -1.38 1.59 -7.51
N SER A 82 -0.76 0.41 -7.50
CA SER A 82 0.30 0.11 -6.54
C SER A 82 1.66 0.60 -7.05
N ASN A 83 2.43 1.27 -6.19
CA ASN A 83 3.80 1.69 -6.50
C ASN A 83 4.79 0.71 -5.85
N GLN A 84 5.68 0.13 -6.63
CA GLN A 84 6.71 -0.78 -6.15
C GLN A 84 8.09 -0.21 -6.44
N GLN A 85 8.91 -0.07 -5.40
CA GLN A 85 10.23 0.55 -5.49
C GLN A 85 11.25 -0.11 -4.55
N CYS A 86 12.52 -0.01 -4.92
CA CYS A 86 13.60 -0.42 -4.02
C CYS A 86 13.88 0.68 -3.00
N VAL A 87 13.79 0.34 -1.72
CA VAL A 87 14.01 1.28 -0.62
C VAL A 87 15.32 1.06 0.12
N GLN A 88 16.01 -0.05 -0.18
CA GLN A 88 17.38 -0.26 0.29
C GLN A 88 18.21 -1.00 -0.75
N TRP A 89 19.31 -0.36 -1.15
CA TRP A 89 20.32 -0.90 -2.05
C TRP A 89 21.55 -1.37 -1.26
N SER A 90 22.17 -2.45 -1.73
CA SER A 90 23.49 -2.91 -1.30
C SER A 90 24.34 -3.08 -2.57
N GLY A 91 25.15 -2.06 -2.87
CA GLY A 91 25.76 -1.93 -4.20
C GLY A 91 24.67 -1.86 -5.26
N ASN A 92 24.73 -2.75 -6.25
CA ASN A 92 23.76 -2.79 -7.35
C ASN A 92 22.58 -3.74 -7.08
N LEU A 93 22.53 -4.36 -5.89
CA LEU A 93 21.47 -5.29 -5.52
C LEU A 93 20.43 -4.59 -4.65
N CYS A 94 19.16 -4.72 -5.03
CA CYS A 94 18.09 -4.32 -4.14
C CYS A 94 17.93 -5.38 -3.04
N VAL A 95 18.08 -4.97 -1.78
CA VAL A 95 17.96 -5.85 -0.61
C VAL A 95 16.68 -5.61 0.18
N ARG A 96 15.96 -4.53 -0.13
CA ARG A 96 14.59 -4.29 0.37
C ARG A 96 13.73 -3.61 -0.68
N MET A 97 12.72 -4.33 -1.14
CA MET A 97 11.63 -3.77 -1.94
C MET A 97 10.49 -3.33 -1.04
N GLN A 98 9.77 -2.30 -1.45
CA GLN A 98 8.54 -1.84 -0.84
C GLN A 98 7.45 -1.76 -1.92
N VAL A 99 6.26 -2.21 -1.57
CA VAL A 99 5.05 -1.90 -2.35
C VAL A 99 4.16 -1.02 -1.49
N GLU A 100 3.63 0.03 -2.11
CA GLU A 100 2.67 0.95 -1.54
C GLU A 100 1.36 0.89 -2.32
N ARG A 101 0.24 0.93 -1.61
CA ARG A 101 -1.10 1.07 -2.16
C ARG A 101 -1.79 2.25 -1.49
N VAL A 102 -2.37 3.11 -2.30
CA VAL A 102 -3.11 4.29 -1.83
C VAL A 102 -4.61 3.97 -1.80
N TYR A 103 -5.29 4.52 -0.80
CA TYR A 103 -6.72 4.41 -0.59
C TYR A 103 -7.33 5.80 -0.43
N GLN A 104 -8.48 6.03 -1.04
CA GLN A 104 -9.32 7.20 -0.84
C GLN A 104 -10.39 6.86 0.20
N CYS A 105 -10.48 7.67 1.24
CA CYS A 105 -11.58 7.63 2.20
C CYS A 105 -12.87 8.10 1.53
N ILE A 106 -13.95 7.37 1.76
CA ILE A 106 -15.26 7.58 1.14
C ILE A 106 -16.38 7.68 2.19
N GLY A 107 -17.52 8.21 1.74
CA GLY A 107 -18.66 8.50 2.60
C GLY A 107 -18.50 9.80 3.39
N SER A 108 -19.60 10.26 3.99
CA SER A 108 -19.68 11.57 4.62
C SER A 108 -18.75 11.67 5.84
N LYS A 109 -17.67 12.44 5.72
CA LYS A 109 -16.97 13.00 6.87
C LYS A 109 -17.95 13.93 7.59
N PRO A 110 -18.25 13.77 8.89
CA PRO A 110 -19.02 14.77 9.63
C PRO A 110 -18.33 16.11 9.41
N ARG A 111 -19.02 17.06 8.77
CA ARG A 111 -18.54 18.43 8.77
C ARG A 111 -18.46 18.81 10.24
N PRO A 112 -17.32 19.28 10.76
CA PRO A 112 -17.36 20.07 11.98
C PRO A 112 -18.44 21.12 11.72
N ALA A 113 -19.30 21.37 12.69
CA ALA A 113 -20.20 22.51 12.63
C ALA A 113 -19.31 23.76 12.60
N TYR A 114 -18.76 24.08 11.44
CA TYR A 114 -18.22 25.39 11.16
C TYR A 114 -19.43 26.28 11.37
N LYS A 115 -19.42 27.06 12.45
CA LYS A 115 -20.29 28.23 12.52
C LYS A 115 -20.03 28.94 11.20
N GLN A 116 -20.99 28.89 10.29
CA GLN A 116 -20.89 29.54 9.00
C GLN A 116 -20.51 30.97 9.31
N ALA A 117 -19.25 31.35 9.05
CA ALA A 117 -18.94 32.75 8.93
C ALA A 117 -19.94 33.31 7.91
N PRO A 118 -20.60 34.43 8.21
CA PRO A 118 -21.52 35.06 7.28
C PRO A 118 -20.85 35.14 5.91
N ARG A 119 -21.58 34.72 4.87
CA ARG A 119 -21.06 34.88 3.51
C ARG A 119 -20.73 36.37 3.29
N PRO A 120 -19.61 36.71 2.61
CA PRO A 120 -19.18 38.09 2.37
C PRO A 120 -20.20 38.95 1.60
N ASP A 121 -21.25 38.34 1.05
CA ASP A 121 -22.27 38.98 0.23
C ASP A 121 -23.51 39.44 1.02
N THR A 122 -23.57 39.22 2.34
CA THR A 122 -24.70 39.72 3.14
C THR A 122 -24.59 41.24 3.29
N PRO A 123 -25.51 42.03 2.69
CA PRO A 123 -25.53 43.47 2.91
C PRO A 123 -25.87 43.72 4.38
N TYR A 124 -25.07 44.54 5.05
CA TYR A 124 -25.33 44.99 6.41
C TYR A 124 -26.72 45.66 6.47
N SER A 125 -27.72 44.97 7.01
CA SER A 125 -29.03 45.55 7.24
C SER A 125 -28.92 46.59 8.35
N ARG A 126 -28.96 47.87 7.97
CA ARG A 126 -29.16 49.01 8.85
C ARG A 126 -30.48 48.82 9.61
N THR A 127 -30.41 48.53 10.90
CA THR A 127 -31.58 48.63 11.78
C THR A 127 -31.83 50.11 12.06
N GLU A 128 -32.90 50.64 11.49
CA GLU A 128 -33.51 51.92 11.88
C GLU A 128 -34.18 51.71 13.25
N GLY A 129 -33.84 52.55 14.23
CA GLY A 129 -34.40 52.56 15.58
C GLY A 129 -33.88 53.76 16.36
#